data_AF-A0A1I5FNI7-F1
#
_entry.id   AF-A0A1I5FNI7-F1
#
_cell.length_a   1.000
_cell.length_b   1.000
_cell.length_c   1.000
_cell.angle_alpha   90.00
_cell.angle_beta   90.00
_cell.angle_gamma   90.00
#
_symmetry.space_group_name_H-M   'P 1'
#
loop_
_entity.id
_entity.type
_entity.pdbx_description
1 polymer ?
#
loop_
_entity_poly.entity_id
_entity_poly.type
_entity_poly.pdbx_seq_one_letter_code
_entity_poly.pdbx_strand_id
1 'polypeptide(L)'
;MRTFAEFQIMGRVGKTKDVGNTLRVTVAAEYGRKDNNGDFQPNAYWNEVTIFNENVIKWVKENTQPGDLVHVRGTLRQTSWENSSGGTEYGMTLAADDFDNMSQDERRRAAKKQEG
;
A
#
# COMPACT_ATOMS: atom_id res chain seq x y z
N MET A 1 3.85 26.57 14.69
CA MET A 1 4.60 25.86 13.62
C MET A 1 4.00 24.46 13.48
N ARG A 2 3.69 24.00 12.26
CA ARG A 2 3.15 22.66 12.03
C ARG A 2 4.30 21.75 11.60
N THR A 3 4.58 20.69 12.37
CA THR A 3 5.55 19.64 12.03
C THR A 3 4.82 18.45 11.42
N PHE A 4 5.54 17.61 10.68
CA PHE A 4 4.97 16.44 10.00
C PHE A 4 5.99 15.31 9.88
N ALA A 5 5.49 14.07 9.79
CA ALA A 5 6.23 12.87 9.47
C ALA A 5 5.36 12.06 8.50
N GLU A 6 5.75 12.00 7.24
CA GLU A 6 4.91 11.51 6.14
C GLU A 6 5.63 10.46 5.29
N PHE A 7 4.84 9.64 4.60
CA PHE A 7 5.35 8.69 3.60
C PHE A 7 4.54 8.80 2.30
N GLN A 8 5.16 8.32 1.22
CA GLN A 8 4.51 8.11 -0.06
C GLN A 8 5.00 6.79 -0.67
N ILE A 9 4.08 5.98 -1.19
CA ILE A 9 4.38 4.77 -1.94
C ILE A 9 3.62 4.83 -3.27
N MET A 10 4.33 4.69 -4.38
CA MET A 10 3.74 4.35 -5.67
C MET A 10 4.16 2.93 -6.01
N GLY A 11 3.19 2.04 -6.22
CA GLY A 11 3.49 0.61 -6.35
C GLY A 11 2.27 -0.22 -6.68
N ARG A 12 2.46 -1.53 -6.73
CA ARG A 12 1.40 -2.49 -7.04
C ARG A 12 0.83 -3.14 -5.79
N VAL A 13 -0.48 -3.27 -5.75
CA VAL A 13 -1.17 -3.94 -4.65
C VAL A 13 -0.86 -5.44 -4.66
N GLY A 14 -0.41 -5.97 -3.53
CA GLY A 14 -0.24 -7.41 -3.32
C GLY A 14 -1.52 -8.04 -2.79
N LYS A 15 -1.94 -7.63 -1.58
CA LYS A 15 -3.12 -8.17 -0.90
C LYS A 15 -3.72 -7.14 0.06
N THR A 16 -4.98 -7.36 0.41
CA THR A 16 -5.69 -6.65 1.46
C THR A 16 -6.02 -7.61 2.61
N LYS A 17 -6.05 -7.12 3.84
CA LYS A 17 -6.37 -7.90 5.04
C LYS A 17 -7.12 -7.04 6.07
N ASP A 18 -8.28 -7.51 6.50
CA ASP A 18 -9.00 -6.93 7.64
C ASP A 18 -8.29 -7.29 8.96
N VAL A 19 -8.05 -6.28 9.79
CA VAL A 19 -7.45 -6.43 11.12
C VAL A 19 -8.21 -5.54 12.10
N GLY A 20 -9.13 -6.13 12.86
CA GLY A 20 -10.04 -5.38 13.71
C GLY A 20 -10.92 -4.44 12.87
N ASN A 21 -10.91 -3.16 13.19
CA ASN A 21 -11.58 -2.10 12.43
C ASN A 21 -10.69 -1.43 11.37
N THR A 22 -9.50 -1.98 11.10
CA THR A 22 -8.56 -1.43 10.13
C THR A 22 -8.41 -2.32 8.90
N LEU A 23 -8.05 -1.71 7.77
CA LEU A 23 -7.64 -2.44 6.58
C LEU A 23 -6.13 -2.32 6.40
N ARG A 24 -5.45 -3.44 6.25
CA ARG A 24 -4.04 -3.46 5.86
C ARG A 24 -3.90 -3.78 4.38
N VAL A 25 -3.04 -3.04 3.69
CA VAL A 25 -2.76 -3.24 2.27
C VAL A 25 -1.26 -3.40 2.09
N THR A 26 -0.86 -4.47 1.43
CA THR A 26 0.52 -4.68 1.03
C THR A 26 0.76 -4.06 -0.35
N VAL A 27 1.78 -3.21 -0.49
CA VAL A 27 2.13 -2.52 -1.73
C VAL A 27 3.61 -2.77 -2.07
N ALA A 28 3.88 -3.21 -3.30
CA ALA A 28 5.22 -3.42 -3.84
C ALA A 28 5.65 -2.23 -4.69
N ALA A 29 6.74 -1.56 -4.30
CA ALA A 29 7.47 -0.66 -5.17
C ALA A 29 8.64 -1.42 -5.84
N GLU A 30 8.71 -1.41 -7.17
CA GLU A 30 9.73 -2.14 -7.93
C GLU A 30 10.95 -1.25 -8.17
N TYR A 31 12.12 -1.73 -7.75
CA TYR A 31 13.41 -1.06 -7.90
C TYR A 31 14.42 -1.91 -8.69
N GLY A 32 13.93 -2.87 -9.46
CA GLY A 32 14.76 -3.74 -10.26
C GLY A 32 15.65 -2.97 -11.23
N ARG A 33 16.84 -3.52 -11.48
CA ARG A 33 17.86 -2.91 -12.34
C ARG A 33 18.53 -3.97 -13.20
N LYS A 34 19.08 -3.54 -14.33
CA LYS A 34 19.94 -4.42 -15.13
C LYS A 34 21.27 -4.66 -14.40
N ASP A 35 21.75 -5.88 -14.42
CA ASP A 35 23.10 -6.22 -13.99
C ASP A 35 24.12 -5.97 -15.12
N ASN A 36 25.38 -6.32 -14.84
CA ASN A 36 26.49 -6.13 -15.78
C ASN A 36 26.39 -7.02 -17.04
N ASN A 37 25.56 -8.06 -17.01
CA ASN A 37 25.32 -8.96 -18.14
C ASN A 37 24.12 -8.49 -18.99
N GLY A 38 23.41 -7.44 -18.54
CA GLY A 38 22.23 -6.90 -19.20
C GLY A 38 20.92 -7.53 -18.77
N ASP A 39 20.96 -8.50 -17.85
CA ASP A 39 19.78 -9.18 -17.33
C ASP A 39 19.07 -8.32 -16.29
N PHE A 40 17.74 -8.23 -16.38
CA PHE A 40 16.94 -7.47 -15.41
C PHE A 40 16.78 -8.26 -14.12
N GLN A 41 17.25 -7.68 -13.02
CA GLN A 41 17.13 -8.25 -11.68
C GLN A 41 15.97 -7.55 -10.94
N PRO A 42 14.86 -8.24 -10.63
CA PRO A 42 13.75 -7.65 -9.88
C PRO A 42 14.16 -7.39 -8.43
N ASN A 43 13.68 -6.28 -7.88
CA ASN A 43 13.94 -5.86 -6.51
C ASN A 43 12.73 -5.10 -5.96
N ALA A 44 11.69 -5.85 -5.59
CA ALA A 44 10.47 -5.30 -5.05
C ALA A 44 10.56 -5.06 -3.53
N TYR A 45 10.29 -3.83 -3.11
CA TYR A 45 10.14 -3.45 -1.71
C TYR A 45 8.67 -3.51 -1.31
N TRP A 46 8.36 -4.52 -0.51
CA TRP A 46 7.02 -4.77 0.02
C TRP A 46 6.81 -4.01 1.32
N ASN A 47 5.82 -3.13 1.32
CA ASN A 47 5.44 -2.32 2.48
C ASN A 47 3.98 -2.60 2.84
N GLU A 48 3.69 -2.68 4.13
CA GLU A 48 2.31 -2.78 4.63
C GLU A 48 1.85 -1.40 5.13
N VAL A 49 0.77 -0.90 4.54
CA VAL A 49 0.09 0.31 5.01
C VAL A 49 -1.18 -0.06 5.76
N THR A 50 -1.53 0.71 6.79
CA THR A 50 -2.74 0.53 7.59
C THR A 50 -3.66 1.72 7.38
N ILE A 51 -4.91 1.44 6.99
CA ILE A 51 -5.95 2.44 6.80
C ILE A 51 -6.90 2.36 8.00
N PHE A 52 -7.10 3.49 8.66
CA PHE A 52 -7.98 3.62 9.83
C PHE A 52 -9.32 4.26 9.50
N ASN A 53 -9.37 5.12 8.48
CA ASN A 53 -10.58 5.84 8.10
C ASN A 53 -11.54 4.92 7.33
N GLU A 54 -12.73 4.67 7.89
CA GLU A 54 -13.74 3.76 7.33
C GLU A 54 -14.16 4.12 5.90
N ASN A 55 -14.21 5.41 5.55
CA ASN A 55 -14.55 5.84 4.19
C ASN A 55 -13.46 5.42 3.18
N VAL A 56 -12.19 5.54 3.57
CA VAL A 56 -11.05 5.11 2.76
C VAL A 56 -11.01 3.59 2.69
N ILE A 57 -11.28 2.88 3.79
CA ILE A 57 -11.40 1.41 3.80
C ILE A 57 -12.45 0.94 2.79
N LYS A 58 -13.66 1.51 2.87
CA LYS A 58 -14.77 1.19 1.97
C LYS A 58 -14.36 1.42 0.51
N TRP A 59 -13.79 2.59 0.23
CA TRP A 59 -13.32 2.93 -1.11
C TRP A 59 -12.26 1.93 -1.60
N VAL A 60 -11.24 1.60 -0.80
CA VAL A 60 -10.18 0.66 -1.22
C VAL A 60 -10.76 -0.72 -1.51
N LYS A 61 -11.67 -1.23 -0.67
CA LYS A 61 -12.32 -2.54 -0.90
C LYS A 61 -13.12 -2.60 -2.19
N GLU A 62 -13.81 -1.51 -2.55
CA GLU A 62 -14.67 -1.46 -3.74
C GLU A 62 -13.88 -1.18 -5.03
N ASN A 63 -12.74 -0.49 -4.93
CA ASN A 63 -12.07 0.11 -6.07
C ASN A 63 -10.67 -0.46 -6.36
N THR A 64 -10.20 -1.42 -5.56
CA THR A 64 -8.83 -1.93 -5.64
C THR A 64 -8.76 -3.46 -5.61
N GLN A 65 -7.87 -4.03 -6.41
CA GLN A 65 -7.59 -5.46 -6.48
C GLN A 65 -6.07 -5.73 -6.58
N PRO A 66 -5.60 -6.97 -6.34
CA PRO A 66 -4.20 -7.34 -6.55
C PRO A 66 -3.70 -6.97 -7.95
N GLY A 67 -2.49 -6.42 -8.02
CA GLY A 67 -1.82 -5.98 -9.24
C GLY A 67 -2.07 -4.52 -9.63
N ASP A 68 -3.09 -3.87 -9.06
CA ASP A 68 -3.39 -2.46 -9.37
C ASP A 68 -2.24 -1.54 -9.01
N LEU A 69 -1.94 -0.59 -9.90
CA LEU A 69 -0.99 0.49 -9.63
C LEU A 69 -1.69 1.56 -8.78
N VAL A 70 -1.14 1.81 -7.60
CA VAL A 70 -1.71 2.72 -6.59
C VAL A 70 -0.68 3.76 -6.16
N HIS A 71 -1.19 4.88 -5.67
CA HIS A 71 -0.42 5.91 -4.99
C HIS A 71 -1.00 6.11 -3.59
N VAL A 72 -0.20 5.78 -2.57
CA VAL A 72 -0.61 5.80 -1.17
C VAL A 72 0.19 6.85 -0.42
N ARG A 73 -0.48 7.68 0.38
CA ARG A 73 0.13 8.72 1.21
C ARG A 73 -0.45 8.71 2.62
N GLY A 74 0.34 9.17 3.57
CA GLY A 74 -0.12 9.33 4.95
C GLY A 74 1.03 9.60 5.90
N THR A 75 0.83 9.25 7.16
CA THR A 75 1.80 9.50 8.23
C THR A 75 2.52 8.23 8.67
N LEU A 76 3.76 8.36 9.11
CA LEU A 76 4.50 7.26 9.74
C LEU A 76 4.80 7.56 11.20
N ARG A 77 4.71 6.53 12.03
CA ARG A 77 5.04 6.60 13.45
C ARG A 77 5.65 5.30 13.94
N GLN A 78 6.61 5.40 14.86
CA GLN A 78 7.09 4.23 15.59
C GLN A 78 6.00 3.77 16.57
N THR A 79 5.77 2.47 16.61
CA THR A 79 4.85 1.81 17.52
C THR A 79 5.59 0.70 18.26
N SER A 80 5.22 0.45 19.50
CA SER A 80 5.78 -0.63 20.31
C SER A 80 4.71 -1.55 20.86
N TRP A 81 5.04 -2.82 21.04
CA TRP A 81 4.16 -3.81 21.67
C TRP A 81 4.98 -4.79 22.51
N GLU A 82 4.35 -5.41 23.49
CA GLU A 82 4.95 -6.47 24.29
C GLU A 82 4.93 -7.78 23.48
N ASN A 83 6.08 -8.45 23.40
CA ASN A 83 6.18 -9.76 22.78
C ASN A 83 5.85 -10.88 23.78
N SER A 84 5.63 -12.09 23.26
CA SER A 84 5.27 -13.26 24.07
C SER A 84 6.34 -13.66 25.10
N SER A 85 7.55 -13.10 25.00
CA SER A 85 8.67 -13.35 25.91
C SER A 85 8.83 -12.25 26.98
N GLY A 86 7.91 -11.29 27.05
CA GLY A 86 7.94 -10.16 28.00
C GLY A 86 8.88 -9.01 27.63
N GLY A 87 9.40 -9.00 26.40
CA GLY A 87 10.21 -7.91 25.84
C GLY A 87 9.37 -6.89 25.06
N THR A 88 9.92 -5.69 24.82
CA THR A 88 9.28 -4.67 23.97
C THR A 88 9.83 -4.76 22.55
N GLU A 89 8.95 -4.94 21.57
CA GLU A 89 9.26 -4.84 20.15
C GLU A 89 8.91 -3.45 19.64
N TYR A 90 9.67 -2.97 18.64
CA TYR A 90 9.41 -1.71 17.96
C TYR A 90 9.17 -1.97 16.48
N GLY A 91 8.21 -1.26 15.90
CA GLY A 91 7.92 -1.29 14.47
C GLY A 91 7.49 0.08 13.97
N MET A 92 7.37 0.20 12.66
CA MET A 92 6.85 1.40 12.00
C MET A 92 5.43 1.14 11.54
N THR A 93 4.48 1.98 11.97
CA THR A 93 3.14 2.01 11.41
C THR A 93 3.10 3.07 10.31
N LEU A 94 2.79 2.64 9.08
CA LEU A 94 2.49 3.50 7.95
C LEU A 94 0.97 3.68 7.91
N ALA A 95 0.46 4.76 8.51
CA ALA A 95 -0.96 5.07 8.56
C ALA A 95 -1.35 5.82 7.27
N ALA A 96 -2.07 5.14 6.37
CA ALA A 96 -2.52 5.69 5.11
C ALA A 96 -3.82 6.50 5.30
N ASP A 97 -3.78 7.75 4.85
CA ASP A 97 -4.92 8.68 4.87
C ASP A 97 -5.45 8.93 3.46
N ASP A 98 -4.62 8.73 2.44
CA ASP A 98 -4.94 8.92 1.02
C ASP A 98 -4.50 7.70 0.20
N PHE A 99 -5.39 7.26 -0.69
CA PHE A 99 -5.21 6.04 -1.47
C PHE A 99 -5.86 6.21 -2.86
N ASP A 100 -5.02 6.41 -3.87
CA ASP A 100 -5.44 6.57 -5.25
C ASP A 100 -5.13 5.31 -6.07
N ASN A 101 -6.04 4.90 -6.96
CA ASN A 101 -5.86 3.75 -7.84
C ASN A 101 -5.83 4.21 -9.31
N MET A 102 -4.63 4.19 -9.90
CA MET A 102 -4.41 4.66 -11.27
C MET A 102 -4.82 3.60 -12.31
N SER A 103 -4.82 2.32 -11.95
CA SER A 103 -5.27 1.23 -12.82
C SER A 103 -6.80 1.10 -12.90
N GLN A 104 -7.53 1.78 -12.01
CA GLN A 104 -8.99 1.73 -12.00
C GLN A 104 -9.61 2.29 -13.29
N ASP A 105 -9.19 3.49 -13.70
CA ASP A 105 -9.76 4.17 -14.85
C ASP A 105 -9.52 3.40 -16.15
N GLU A 106 -8.35 2.79 -16.29
CA GLU A 106 -8.02 1.94 -17.42
C GLU A 106 -8.97 0.74 -17.52
N ARG A 107 -9.25 0.05 -16.40
CA ARG A 107 -10.19 -1.07 -16.36
C ARG A 107 -11.62 -0.63 -16.66
N ARG A 108 -12.07 0.48 -16.08
CA ARG A 108 -13.41 1.03 -16.35
C ARG A 108 -13.59 1.37 -17.83
N ARG A 109 -12.56 1.93 -18.48
CA ARG A 109 -12.57 2.20 -19.93
C ARG A 109 -12.56 0.92 -20.76
N ALA A 110 -11.81 -0.10 -20.34
CA ALA A 110 -11.77 -1.39 -21.02
C ALA A 110 -13.12 -2.11 -20.96
N ALA A 111 -13.79 -2.12 -19.81
CA ALA A 111 -15.11 -2.73 -19.64
C ALA A 111 -16.18 -2.10 -20.55
N LYS A 112 -16.25 -0.77 -20.60
CA LYS A 112 -17.21 -0.04 -21.47
C LYS A 112 -17.03 -0.32 -22.96
N LYS A 113 -15.81 -0.67 -23.40
CA LYS A 113 -15.53 -1.02 -24.81
C LYS A 113 -15.95 -2.45 -25.19
N GLN A 114 -16.19 -3.32 -24.21
CA GLN A 114 -16.62 -4.70 -24.46
C GLN A 114 -18.14 -4.84 -24.50
N GLU A 115 -18.86 -3.82 -24.01
CA GLU A 115 -20.33 -3.79 -23.93
C GLU A 115 -20.99 -3.06 -25.12
N GLY A 116 -20.22 -2.45 -26.02
CA GLY A 116 -20.70 -1.74 -27.21
C GLY A 116 -20.06 -2.27 -28.48
#